data_AF-A0AAQ3KEB9-F1
#
_entry.id   AF-A0AAQ3KEB9-F1
#
_cell.length_a   1.000
_cell.length_b   1.000
_cell.length_c   1.000
_cell.angle_alpha   90.00
_cell.angle_beta   90.00
_cell.angle_gamma   90.00
#
_symmetry.space_group_name_H-M   'P 1'
#
loop_
_entity.id
_entity.type
_entity.pdbx_description
1 polymer ?
#
loop_
_entity_poly.entity_id
_entity_poly.type
_entity_poly.pdbx_seq_one_letter_code
_entity_poly.pdbx_strand_id
1 'polypeptide(L)'
;MYGNLAFTVKATRVAQRDAAVDHLSFTFDDEPFKLAEGHLAVWRSSDDKVAVERTRSRNSVIVALEVALNVVTMMAEDNWVHKSITK
;
A
#
# COMPACT_ATOMS: atom_id res chain seq x y z
N MET A 1 17.91 2.54 2.96
CA MET A 1 16.94 3.63 2.76
C MET A 1 15.56 3.06 2.98
N TYR A 2 14.78 3.62 3.91
CA TYR A 2 13.38 3.25 4.09
C TYR A 2 12.55 4.04 3.08
N GLY A 3 11.74 3.37 2.27
CA GLY A 3 10.83 4.00 1.32
C GLY A 3 9.51 4.40 1.97
N ASN A 4 8.84 5.41 1.42
CA ASN A 4 7.45 5.71 1.72
C ASN A 4 6.56 4.98 0.70
N LEU A 5 5.42 4.46 1.14
CA LEU A 5 4.39 3.89 0.28
C LEU A 5 3.10 4.67 0.55
N ALA A 6 2.55 5.30 -0.48
CA ALA A 6 1.37 6.14 -0.37
C ALA A 6 0.21 5.55 -1.18
N PHE A 7 -0.86 5.17 -0.50
CA PHE A 7 -2.09 4.72 -1.12
C PHE A 7 -3.25 5.67 -0.76
N THR A 8 -4.03 6.08 -1.77
CA THR A 8 -5.18 6.96 -1.54
C THR A 8 -6.44 6.43 -2.22
N VAL A 9 -7.55 6.41 -1.48
CA VAL A 9 -8.92 6.24 -2.01
C VAL A 9 -9.65 7.55 -1.84
N LYS A 10 -10.22 8.08 -2.93
CA LYS A 10 -11.04 9.29 -2.89
C LYS A 10 -12.44 8.99 -3.41
N ALA A 11 -13.44 9.46 -2.68
CA ALA A 11 -14.81 9.54 -3.16
C ALA A 11 -15.01 10.88 -3.90
N THR A 12 -15.47 10.82 -5.14
CA THR A 12 -15.79 11.99 -5.95
C THR A 12 -16.99 12.72 -5.33
N ARG A 13 -16.82 14.03 -5.08
CA ARG A 13 -17.90 14.87 -4.56
C ARG A 13 -18.95 15.08 -5.66
N VAL A 14 -20.19 14.73 -5.36
CA VAL A 14 -21.34 14.89 -6.26
C VAL A 14 -22.52 15.51 -5.51
N ALA A 15 -23.36 16.27 -6.22
CA ALA A 15 -24.56 16.91 -5.64
C ALA A 15 -25.62 15.88 -5.21
N GLN A 16 -25.74 14.78 -5.96
CA GLN A 16 -26.60 13.65 -5.65
C GLN A 16 -25.86 12.36 -5.98
N ARG A 17 -25.96 11.38 -5.08
CA ARG A 17 -25.31 10.08 -5.25
C ARG A 17 -26.09 9.24 -6.27
N ASP A 18 -25.40 8.79 -7.30
CA ASP A 18 -25.93 7.82 -8.27
C ASP A 18 -25.28 6.45 -8.05
N ALA A 19 -26.07 5.42 -7.72
CA ALA A 19 -25.58 4.06 -7.54
C ALA A 19 -25.12 3.41 -8.87
N ALA A 20 -25.54 3.95 -10.00
CA ALA A 20 -25.15 3.51 -11.34
C ALA A 20 -23.80 4.08 -11.80
N VAL A 21 -23.17 4.96 -11.01
CA VAL A 21 -21.86 5.53 -11.33
C VAL A 21 -20.86 5.12 -10.26
N ASP A 22 -19.65 4.75 -10.68
CA ASP A 22 -18.55 4.55 -9.73
C ASP A 22 -17.94 5.91 -9.36
N HIS A 23 -17.99 6.23 -8.07
CA HIS A 23 -17.52 7.50 -7.52
C HIS A 23 -16.16 7.32 -6.81
N LEU A 24 -15.49 6.20 -6.98
CA LEU A 24 -14.18 5.94 -6.39
C LEU A 24 -13.06 6.27 -7.37
N SER A 25 -12.01 6.88 -6.86
CA SER A 25 -10.73 7.05 -7.56
C SER A 25 -9.60 6.59 -6.65
N PHE A 26 -8.56 6.05 -7.28
CA PHE A 26 -7.46 5.40 -6.59
C PHE A 26 -6.12 5.93 -7.11
N THR A 27 -5.18 6.14 -6.20
CA THR A 27 -3.79 6.45 -6.52
C THR A 27 -2.85 5.60 -5.67
N PHE A 28 -1.76 5.16 -6.27
CA PHE A 28 -0.67 4.45 -5.62
C PHE A 28 0.64 5.16 -5.99
N ASP A 29 1.36 5.65 -4.98
CA ASP A 29 2.56 6.48 -5.14
C ASP A 29 2.37 7.62 -6.15
N ASP A 30 1.28 8.38 -5.95
CA ASP A 30 0.80 9.47 -6.80
C ASP A 30 0.41 9.09 -8.25
N GLU A 31 0.56 7.82 -8.63
CA GLU A 31 0.09 7.32 -9.91
C GLU A 31 -1.37 6.85 -9.85
N PRO A 32 -2.27 7.43 -10.67
CA PRO A 32 -3.66 6.98 -10.74
C PRO A 32 -3.76 5.62 -11.42
N PHE A 33 -4.56 4.73 -10.86
CA PHE A 33 -4.87 3.45 -11.50
C PHE A 33 -6.38 3.22 -11.60
N LYS A 34 -6.76 2.34 -12.53
CA LYS A 34 -8.15 1.95 -12.74
C LYS A 34 -8.40 0.56 -12.17
N LEU A 35 -9.33 0.50 -11.22
CA LEU A 35 -9.92 -0.76 -10.77
C LEU A 35 -11.22 -0.99 -11.53
N ALA A 36 -11.26 -2.05 -12.35
CA ALA A 36 -12.45 -2.39 -13.13
C ALA A 36 -13.70 -2.48 -12.24
N GLU A 37 -14.85 -2.07 -12.77
CA GLU A 37 -16.13 -2.31 -12.12
C GLU A 37 -16.44 -3.81 -12.17
N GLY A 38 -17.00 -4.35 -11.09
CA GLY A 38 -17.28 -5.78 -10.96
C GLY A 38 -17.08 -6.27 -9.54
N HIS A 39 -17.90 -7.23 -9.13
CA HIS A 39 -17.69 -7.92 -7.85
C HIS A 39 -16.40 -8.72 -7.94
N LEU A 40 -15.54 -8.64 -6.91
CA LEU A 40 -14.24 -9.31 -6.86
C LEU A 40 -13.26 -8.86 -7.96
N ALA A 41 -13.46 -7.68 -8.55
CA ALA A 41 -12.43 -7.07 -9.37
C ALA A 41 -11.23 -6.74 -8.48
N VAL A 42 -10.03 -7.12 -8.92
CA VAL A 42 -8.77 -6.94 -8.17
C VAL A 42 -7.80 -6.11 -8.99
N TRP A 43 -7.13 -5.19 -8.31
CA TRP A 43 -5.92 -4.53 -8.80
C TRP A 43 -4.76 -4.84 -7.85
N ARG A 44 -3.56 -5.02 -8.41
CA ARG A 44 -2.32 -5.27 -7.67
C ARG A 44 -1.26 -4.27 -8.11
N SER A 45 -0.44 -3.80 -7.17
CA SER A 45 0.76 -3.04 -7.49
C SER A 45 1.76 -3.91 -8.27
N SER A 46 2.65 -3.28 -9.03
CA SER A 46 3.68 -3.98 -9.82
C SER A 46 4.65 -4.79 -8.97
N ASP A 47 4.79 -4.45 -7.69
CA ASP A 47 5.63 -5.13 -6.71
C ASP A 47 4.84 -6.09 -5.79
N ASP A 48 3.55 -6.30 -6.06
CA ASP A 48 2.62 -7.19 -5.36
C ASP A 48 2.46 -6.91 -3.84
N LYS A 49 2.89 -5.73 -3.37
CA LYS A 49 2.77 -5.33 -1.94
C LYS A 49 1.38 -4.82 -1.57
N VAL A 50 0.63 -4.32 -2.55
CA VAL A 50 -0.71 -3.75 -2.34
C VAL A 50 -1.71 -4.42 -3.25
N ALA A 51 -2.81 -4.87 -2.66
CA ALA A 51 -3.96 -5.38 -3.39
C ALA A 51 -5.22 -4.60 -3.02
N VAL A 52 -6.01 -4.26 -4.03
CA VAL A 52 -7.30 -3.59 -3.85
C VAL A 52 -8.37 -4.44 -4.51
N GLU A 53 -9.36 -4.86 -3.73
CA GLU A 53 -10.46 -5.70 -4.18
C GLU A 53 -11.79 -4.97 -4.02
N ARG A 54 -12.65 -5.07 -5.04
CA ARG A 54 -14.04 -4.64 -4.93
C ARG A 54 -14.89 -5.65 -4.19
N THR A 55 -15.56 -5.20 -3.12
CA THR A 55 -16.56 -6.01 -2.41
C THR A 55 -17.92 -6.00 -3.09
N ARG A 56 -18.17 -5.02 -3.99
CA ARG A 56 -19.38 -4.89 -4.82
C ARG A 56 -19.01 -4.35 -6.19
N SER A 57 -19.92 -4.43 -7.16
CA SER A 57 -19.67 -3.95 -8.53
C SER A 57 -19.14 -2.51 -8.60
N ARG A 58 -19.58 -1.62 -7.71
CA ARG A 58 -19.18 -0.20 -7.63
C ARG A 58 -19.09 0.27 -6.17
N ASN A 59 -18.39 1.38 -5.94
CA ASN A 59 -18.47 2.18 -4.71
C ASN A 59 -18.16 1.43 -3.40
N SER A 60 -17.49 0.29 -3.45
CA SER A 60 -17.14 -0.51 -2.28
C SER A 60 -15.90 -1.33 -2.54
N VAL A 61 -14.89 -1.17 -1.68
CA VAL A 61 -13.58 -1.82 -1.79
C VAL A 61 -13.06 -2.25 -0.42
N ILE A 62 -12.19 -3.26 -0.43
CA ILE A 62 -11.26 -3.60 0.64
C ILE A 62 -9.85 -3.35 0.11
N VAL A 63 -9.01 -2.79 0.96
CA VAL A 63 -7.61 -2.51 0.69
C VAL A 63 -6.78 -3.39 1.61
N ALA A 64 -5.91 -4.21 1.02
CA ALA A 64 -4.99 -5.08 1.74
C ALA A 64 -3.56 -4.60 1.49
N LEU A 65 -2.81 -4.39 2.58
CA LEU A 65 -1.40 -4.03 2.56
C LEU A 65 -0.61 -5.16 3.22
N GLU A 66 0.35 -5.72 2.49
CA GLU A 66 1.28 -6.70 3.06
C GLU A 66 2.62 -6.03 3.34
N VAL A 67 3.11 -6.18 4.57
CA VAL A 67 4.37 -5.56 5.01
C VAL A 67 5.27 -6.64 5.60
N ALA A 68 6.37 -6.95 4.90
CA ALA A 68 7.42 -7.83 5.41
C ALA A 68 8.59 -6.98 5.96
N LEU A 69 8.80 -7.02 7.28
CA LEU A 69 9.91 -6.34 7.95
C LEU A 69 10.99 -7.34 8.34
N ASN A 70 12.22 -7.13 7.87
CA ASN A 70 13.38 -7.89 8.33
C ASN A 70 14.12 -7.06 9.39
N VAL A 71 14.02 -7.46 10.66
CA VAL A 71 14.71 -6.79 11.77
C VAL A 71 16.02 -7.51 12.02
N VAL A 72 17.14 -6.85 11.70
CA VAL A 72 18.47 -7.30 12.13
C VAL A 72 18.83 -6.57 13.41
N THR A 73 18.77 -7.29 14.53
CA THR A 73 19.30 -6.82 15.81
C THR A 73 20.82 -6.95 15.79
N MET A 74 21.53 -5.83 15.74
CA MET A 74 22.93 -5.81 16.16
C MET A 74 22.95 -5.82 17.68
N MET A 75 23.35 -6.94 18.27
CA MET A 75 23.60 -7.02 19.72
C MET A 75 24.78 -6.09 20.05
N ALA A 76 24.74 -5.42 21.20
CA ALA A 76 25.83 -4.54 21.67
C ALA A 76 27.20 -5.27 21.77
N GLU A 77 27.18 -6.60 21.72
CA GLU A 77 28.34 -7.49 21.62
C GLU A 77 29.03 -7.48 20.26
N ASP A 78 28.66 -6.65 19.28
CA ASP A 78 29.47 -6.44 18.07
C ASP A 78 30.39 -5.20 18.16
N ASN A 79 30.34 -4.44 19.26
CA ASN A 79 31.15 -3.23 19.46
C ASN A 79 32.48 -3.47 20.23
N TRP A 80 32.87 -4.71 20.54
CA TRP A 80 34.06 -4.99 21.36
C TRP A 80 35.35 -5.17 20.56
N VAL A 81 35.32 -5.21 19.23
CA VAL A 81 36.54 -5.30 18.42
C VAL A 81 37.11 -3.90 18.14
N HIS A 82 37.46 -3.19 19.23
CA HIS A 82 38.37 -2.04 19.19
C HIS A 82 39.02 -1.78 20.55
N LYS A 83 39.68 -2.79 21.13
CA LYS A 83 40.51 -2.55 22.32
C LYS A 83 41.67 -3.52 22.48
N SER A 84 42.60 -3.59 21.51
CA SER A 84 43.99 -4.00 21.79
C SER A 84 44.88 -4.03 20.54
N ILE A 85 45.29 -2.88 20.00
CA ILE A 85 46.63 -2.72 19.39
C ILE A 85 47.07 -1.26 19.58
N THR A 86 47.80 -0.97 20.65
CA THR A 86 49.02 -0.16 20.63
C THR A 86 49.82 -0.60 21.86
N LYS A 87 50.92 -1.31 21.57
CA LYS A 87 51.96 -1.73 22.50
C LYS A 87 53.06 -0.67 22.48
#